data_AF-A0A1C4N2W4-F1
#
_entry.id   AF-A0A1C4N2W4-F1
#
_cell.length_a   1.000
_cell.length_b   1.000
_cell.length_c   1.000
_cell.angle_alpha   90.00
_cell.angle_beta   90.00
_cell.angle_gamma   90.00
#
_symmetry.space_group_name_H-M   'P 1'
#
loop_
_entity.id
_entity.type
_entity.pdbx_description
1 polymer ?
#
loop_
_entity_poly.entity_id
_entity_poly.type
_entity_poly.pdbx_seq_one_letter_code
_entity_poly.pdbx_strand_id
1 'polypeptide(L)'
;MVTAVQFGVAQDLAALGLSEPDYEVLSTLSEREDGTSTLHEQAAKMGWSRSRLSRHASRMEARELIHRAPDPPTAGAASSS
;
A
#
# COMPACT_ATOMS: atom_id res chain seq x y z
N MET A 1 18.16 -28.75 8.88
CA MET A 1 16.80 -28.71 9.45
C MET A 1 16.10 -27.54 8.79
N VAL A 2 15.06 -27.77 7.99
CA VAL A 2 14.33 -26.71 7.27
C VAL A 2 13.04 -26.48 8.05
N THR A 3 12.94 -25.35 8.75
CA THR A 3 11.70 -24.96 9.41
C THR A 3 10.73 -24.47 8.34
N ALA A 4 9.65 -25.21 8.11
CA ALA A 4 8.57 -24.75 7.24
C ALA A 4 7.78 -23.66 8.00
N VAL A 5 7.93 -22.41 7.56
CA VAL A 5 7.11 -21.30 8.04
C VAL A 5 5.80 -21.36 7.27
N GLN A 6 4.71 -21.74 7.97
CA GLN A 6 3.37 -21.81 7.38
C GLN A 6 2.75 -20.41 7.33
N PHE A 7 2.00 -20.12 6.26
CA PHE A 7 1.36 -18.83 6.02
C PHE A 7 0.11 -18.66 6.89
N GLY A 8 0.24 -18.04 8.07
CA GLY A 8 -0.89 -17.65 8.94
C GLY A 8 -1.38 -16.22 8.75
N VAL A 9 -0.59 -15.40 8.04
CA VAL A 9 -0.79 -13.95 7.89
C VAL A 9 -2.19 -13.61 7.41
N ALA A 10 -2.74 -14.31 6.41
CA ALA A 10 -4.09 -14.05 5.91
C ALA A 10 -5.19 -14.19 6.98
N GLN A 11 -5.07 -15.21 7.84
CA GLN A 11 -6.05 -15.49 8.89
C GLN A 11 -5.91 -14.51 10.08
N ASP A 12 -4.67 -14.16 10.43
CA ASP A 12 -4.38 -13.17 11.47
C ASP A 12 -4.83 -11.76 11.05
N LEU A 13 -4.59 -11.39 9.78
CA LEU A 13 -5.10 -10.15 9.19
C LEU A 13 -6.63 -10.11 9.23
N ALA A 14 -7.29 -11.19 8.82
CA ALA A 14 -8.75 -11.26 8.84
C ALA A 14 -9.32 -11.10 10.26
N ALA A 15 -8.64 -11.64 11.29
CA ALA A 15 -9.01 -11.44 12.69
C ALA A 15 -8.87 -9.98 13.14
N LEU A 16 -7.94 -9.23 12.56
CA LEU A 16 -7.77 -7.79 12.74
C LEU A 16 -8.66 -6.96 11.79
N GLY A 17 -9.52 -7.62 11.00
CA GLY A 17 -10.36 -7.01 9.98
C GLY A 17 -9.61 -6.57 8.73
N LEU A 18 -8.31 -6.81 8.61
CA LEU A 18 -7.50 -6.43 7.46
C LEU A 18 -7.54 -7.53 6.38
N SER A 19 -7.60 -7.15 5.11
CA SER A 19 -7.42 -8.11 4.01
C SER A 19 -5.95 -8.15 3.59
N GLU A 20 -5.50 -9.28 3.05
CA GLU A 20 -4.17 -9.43 2.47
C GLU A 20 -3.77 -8.29 1.49
N PRO A 21 -4.63 -7.85 0.54
CA PRO A 21 -4.33 -6.70 -0.31
C PRO A 21 -4.25 -5.36 0.46
N ASP A 22 -5.01 -5.19 1.54
CA ASP A 22 -4.94 -3.97 2.36
C ASP A 22 -3.55 -3.89 3.02
N TYR A 23 -3.07 -5.02 3.55
CA TYR A 23 -1.73 -5.13 4.13
C TYR A 23 -0.63 -4.92 3.10
N GLU A 24 -0.77 -5.48 1.90
CA GLU A 24 0.20 -5.29 0.83
C GLU A 24 0.39 -3.79 0.52
N VAL A 25 -0.70 -3.00 0.46
CA VAL A 25 -0.63 -1.54 0.30
C VAL A 25 0.08 -0.88 1.48
N LEU A 26 -0.28 -1.21 2.71
CA LEU A 26 0.31 -0.60 3.91
C LEU A 26 1.80 -0.94 4.06
N SER A 27 2.17 -2.19 3.84
CA SER A 27 3.56 -2.66 3.90
C SER A 27 4.41 -1.92 2.89
N THR A 28 3.94 -1.79 1.65
CA THR A 28 4.70 -1.13 0.58
C THR A 28 4.82 0.38 0.75
N LEU A 29 3.85 1.03 1.41
CA LEU A 29 3.94 2.43 1.84
C LEU A 29 4.89 2.61 3.02
N SER A 30 4.87 1.69 4.00
CA SER A 30 5.74 1.73 5.19
C SER A 30 7.22 1.59 4.86
N GLU A 31 7.57 1.04 3.70
CA GLU A 31 8.95 0.97 3.21
C GLU A 31 9.48 2.32 2.67
N ARG A 32 8.60 3.32 2.48
CA ARG A 32 8.98 4.65 1.99
C ARG A 32 9.25 5.58 3.16
N GLU A 33 10.29 6.41 3.05
CA GLU A 33 10.74 7.31 4.13
C GLU A 33 9.62 8.24 4.62
N ASP A 34 8.82 8.77 3.70
CA ASP A 34 7.68 9.65 4.02
C ASP A 34 6.37 8.91 4.30
N GLY A 35 6.33 7.57 4.18
CA GLY A 35 5.09 6.79 4.27
C GLY A 35 4.04 7.14 3.19
N THR A 36 4.43 7.84 2.13
CA THR A 36 3.55 8.31 1.06
C THR A 36 4.07 7.90 -0.32
N SER A 37 3.16 7.73 -1.28
CA SER A 37 3.48 7.42 -2.66
C SER A 37 2.40 7.95 -3.59
N THR A 38 2.79 8.33 -4.81
CA THR A 38 1.80 8.57 -5.86
C THR A 38 1.06 7.28 -6.19
N LEU A 39 -0.22 7.38 -6.62
CA LEU A 39 -1.00 6.22 -7.10
C LEU A 39 -0.32 5.49 -8.26
N HIS A 40 0.48 6.21 -9.06
CA HIS A 40 1.21 5.60 -10.17
C HIS A 40 2.34 4.69 -9.66
N GLU A 41 3.25 5.24 -8.87
CA GLU A 41 4.40 4.49 -8.34
C GLU A 41 3.96 3.31 -7.48
N GLN A 42 2.96 3.53 -6.64
CA GLN A 42 2.41 2.51 -5.76
C GLN A 42 1.81 1.35 -6.57
N ALA A 43 1.06 1.65 -7.64
CA ALA A 43 0.49 0.63 -8.49
C ALA A 43 1.59 -0.15 -9.25
N ALA A 44 2.63 0.55 -9.72
CA ALA A 44 3.77 -0.06 -10.38
C ALA A 44 4.55 -1.01 -9.46
N LYS A 45 4.83 -0.60 -8.22
CA LYS A 45 5.52 -1.42 -7.21
C LYS A 45 4.77 -2.70 -6.88
N MET A 46 3.44 -2.64 -6.81
CA MET A 46 2.57 -3.79 -6.52
C MET A 46 2.23 -4.64 -7.75
N GLY A 47 2.65 -4.23 -8.96
CA GLY A 47 2.21 -4.87 -10.21
C GLY A 47 0.69 -4.74 -10.47
N TRP A 48 0.04 -3.76 -9.86
CA TRP A 48 -1.39 -3.50 -10.00
C TRP A 48 -1.65 -2.47 -11.10
N SER A 49 -2.85 -2.50 -11.69
CA SER A 49 -3.30 -1.38 -12.52
C SER A 49 -3.67 -0.17 -11.65
N ARG A 50 -3.47 1.05 -12.16
CA ARG A 50 -3.87 2.29 -11.45
C ARG A 50 -5.35 2.27 -11.06
N SER A 51 -6.22 1.75 -11.92
CA SER A 51 -7.66 1.64 -11.66
C SER A 51 -7.99 0.62 -10.57
N ARG A 52 -7.20 -0.45 -10.42
CA ARG A 52 -7.33 -1.40 -9.31
C ARG A 52 -6.91 -0.74 -8.01
N LEU A 53 -5.74 -0.11 -7.99
CA LEU A 53 -5.24 0.56 -6.80
C LEU A 53 -6.17 1.69 -6.36
N SER A 54 -6.64 2.54 -7.28
CA SER A 54 -7.54 3.65 -6.95
C SER A 54 -8.84 3.17 -6.27
N ARG A 55 -9.48 2.13 -6.81
CA ARG A 55 -10.68 1.53 -6.19
C ARG A 55 -10.38 0.94 -4.82
N HIS A 56 -9.23 0.28 -4.68
CA HIS A 56 -8.83 -0.33 -3.41
C HIS A 56 -8.49 0.73 -2.35
N ALA A 57 -7.74 1.76 -2.73
CA ALA A 57 -7.43 2.91 -1.90
C ALA A 57 -8.70 3.64 -1.42
N SER A 58 -9.71 3.85 -2.28
CA SER A 58 -11.00 4.41 -1.84
C SER A 58 -11.69 3.57 -0.77
N ARG A 59 -11.58 2.24 -0.84
CA ARG A 59 -12.12 1.36 0.20
C ARG A 59 -11.32 1.45 1.50
N MET A 60 -9.99 1.50 1.40
CA MET A 60 -9.11 1.63 2.58
C MET A 60 -9.29 2.99 3.28
N GLU A 61 -9.46 4.07 2.51
CA GLU A 61 -9.73 5.42 3.03
C GLU A 61 -11.09 5.48 3.74
N ALA A 62 -12.14 4.85 3.17
CA ALA A 62 -13.45 4.73 3.83
C ALA A 62 -13.40 3.94 5.15
N ARG A 63 -12.32 3.17 5.36
CA ARG A 63 -12.04 2.41 6.58
C ARG A 63 -10.99 3.07 7.45
N GLU A 64 -10.58 4.30 7.11
CA GLU A 64 -9.59 5.09 7.83
C GLU A 64 -8.20 4.44 7.93
N LEU A 65 -7.89 3.50 7.02
CA LEU A 65 -6.60 2.82 6.97
C LEU A 65 -5.51 3.64 6.26
N ILE A 66 -5.92 4.54 5.36
CA ILE A 66 -5.03 5.45 4.63
C ILE A 66 -5.68 6.82 4.51
N HIS A 67 -4.86 7.83 4.28
CA HIS A 67 -5.32 9.17 3.92
C HIS A 67 -4.71 9.58 2.59
N ARG A 68 -5.53 10.09 1.67
CA ARG A 68 -5.03 10.73 0.46
C ARG A 68 -4.64 12.16 0.78
N ALA A 69 -3.35 12.44 0.69
CA ALA A 69 -2.87 13.80 0.58
C ALA A 69 -3.09 14.29 -0.87
N PRO A 70 -3.47 15.56 -1.09
CA PRO A 70 -3.30 16.16 -2.41
C PRO A 70 -1.83 16.05 -2.81
N ASP A 71 -1.56 15.83 -4.10
CA ASP A 71 -0.19 15.86 -4.61
C ASP A 71 0.50 17.12 -4.07
N PRO A 72 1.71 17.01 -3.48
CA PRO A 72 2.44 18.20 -3.08
C PRO A 72 2.49 19.11 -4.31
N PRO A 73 2.26 20.43 -4.14
CA PRO A 73 2.31 21.36 -5.26
C PRO A 73 3.64 21.11 -5.94
N THR A 74 3.62 20.69 -7.21
CA THR A 74 4.81 20.25 -7.92
C THR A 74 5.85 21.37 -7.88
N ALA A 75 6.73 21.31 -6.89
CA ALA A 75 7.98 22.02 -6.88
C ALA A 75 8.83 21.21 -7.84
N GLY A 76 8.99 21.73 -9.05
CA GLY A 76 9.64 21.01 -10.13
C GLY A 76 11.00 20.45 -9.75
N ALA A 77 11.22 19.21 -10.20
CA ALA A 77 12.50 18.53 -10.41
C ALA A 77 13.36 18.13 -9.19
N ALA A 78 13.98 16.95 -9.39
CA ALA A 78 14.99 16.26 -8.58
C ALA A 78 14.42 15.56 -7.33
N SER A 79 14.52 14.24 -7.14
CA SER A 79 15.54 13.30 -7.61
C SER A 79 14.97 11.89 -7.71
N SER A 80 15.35 11.20 -8.78
CA SER A 80 15.42 9.75 -8.84
C SER A 80 16.56 9.27 -7.93
N SER A 81 16.35 8.21 -7.16
CA SER A 81 17.36 7.19 -6.81
C SER A 81 16.64 5.93 -6.38
#